data_AF-A0A5J5J6M0-F1
#
_entry.id   AF-A0A5J5J6M0-F1
#
_cell.length_a   1.000
_cell.length_b   1.000
_cell.length_c   1.000
_cell.angle_alpha   90.00
_cell.angle_beta   90.00
_cell.angle_gamma   90.00
#
_symmetry.space_group_name_H-M   'P 1'
#
loop_
_entity.id
_entity.type
_entity.pdbx_description
1 polymer ?
#
loop_
_entity_poly.entity_id
_entity_poly.type
_entity_poly.pdbx_seq_one_letter_code
_entity_poly.pdbx_strand_id
1 'polypeptide(L)'
;MLWQRVRPVVWRLIGYAFLVVLATLVLIAAVAAALVGIGFVAPPAAIALGVLAVLAAIPLTLWLSTKLLLVPATIILEHASIRTAIVRSWTLIRGRFWAALGVIVLISLVFGAVAQVVSIPFSFLSTGLSTVIAPTGASDPNAIITLIVGSVLTQVVTLLVQSVAVIVQATATALIYVDCRMRREGLDLDLLAYVERRDAGATALADPYAENIGRVIAPRQTAPVFGAPAGYPGYPPAPYAPQAYAPPYAQAPQYAPPPPYAPPPPYAAPPADAPPAYAPPADAPPADAPPAVAEPTGPAPVEAPRPPDPTRPPDPTRWAAPGQTTGNPDADPESPWS
;
A
#
# COMPACT_ATOMS: atom_id res chain seq x y z
N MET A 1 4.84 -15.85 -16.16
CA MET A 1 4.72 -16.12 -14.71
C MET A 1 3.68 -15.23 -14.02
N LEU A 2 3.76 -13.89 -14.08
CA LEU A 2 2.81 -12.99 -13.37
C LEU A 2 1.34 -13.10 -13.85
N TRP A 3 1.12 -13.17 -15.17
CA TRP A 3 -0.23 -13.27 -15.77
C TRP A 3 -1.00 -14.52 -15.32
N GLN A 4 -0.31 -15.64 -15.04
CA GLN A 4 -0.96 -16.87 -14.60
C GLN A 4 -1.58 -16.74 -13.20
N ARG A 5 -1.02 -15.88 -12.33
CA ARG A 5 -1.58 -15.60 -10.99
C ARG A 5 -2.80 -14.67 -11.06
N VAL A 6 -2.82 -13.73 -12.01
CA VAL A 6 -3.92 -12.75 -12.15
C VAL A 6 -5.11 -13.33 -12.93
N ARG A 7 -4.86 -14.17 -13.94
CA ARG A 7 -5.87 -14.79 -14.81
C ARG A 7 -7.12 -15.35 -14.09
N PRO A 8 -7.04 -16.09 -12.97
CA PRO A 8 -8.23 -16.61 -12.29
C PRO A 8 -9.10 -15.52 -11.65
N VAL A 9 -8.54 -14.34 -11.39
CA VAL A 9 -9.20 -13.26 -10.67
C VAL A 9 -9.77 -12.19 -11.60
N VAL A 10 -9.34 -12.15 -12.87
CA VAL A 10 -9.77 -11.18 -13.88
C VAL A 10 -11.31 -11.10 -13.99
N TRP A 11 -12.01 -12.24 -13.94
CA TRP A 11 -13.48 -12.22 -14.01
C TRP A 11 -14.14 -11.53 -12.82
N ARG A 12 -13.55 -11.60 -11.62
CA ARG A 12 -14.06 -10.90 -10.44
C ARG A 12 -13.81 -9.41 -10.54
N LEU A 13 -12.67 -9.00 -11.10
CA LEU A 13 -12.36 -7.59 -11.38
C LEU A 13 -13.30 -7.00 -12.44
N ILE A 14 -13.54 -7.73 -13.53
CA ILE A 14 -14.50 -7.33 -14.57
C ILE A 14 -15.91 -7.23 -13.98
N GLY A 15 -16.34 -8.23 -13.20
CA GLY A 15 -17.63 -8.22 -12.53
C GLY A 15 -17.78 -7.05 -11.55
N TYR A 16 -16.72 -6.73 -10.79
CA TYR A 16 -16.69 -5.57 -9.91
C TYR A 16 -16.74 -4.25 -10.69
N ALA A 17 -15.92 -4.09 -11.73
CA ALA A 17 -15.91 -2.89 -12.56
C ALA A 17 -17.27 -2.67 -13.22
N PHE A 18 -17.88 -3.74 -13.75
CA PHE A 18 -19.23 -3.70 -14.31
C PHE A 18 -20.26 -3.29 -13.26
N LEU A 19 -20.19 -3.84 -12.04
CA LEU A 19 -21.10 -3.48 -10.95
C LEU A 19 -20.96 -1.99 -10.58
N VAL A 20 -19.74 -1.47 -10.47
CA VAL A 20 -19.49 -0.06 -10.18
C VAL A 20 -20.03 0.84 -11.29
N VAL A 21 -19.78 0.51 -12.56
CA VAL A 21 -20.30 1.26 -13.70
C VAL A 21 -21.82 1.22 -13.72
N LEU A 22 -22.42 0.04 -13.55
CA LEU A 22 -23.88 -0.14 -13.52
C LEU A 22 -24.51 0.65 -12.37
N ALA A 23 -23.96 0.56 -11.16
CA ALA A 23 -24.47 1.29 -10.00
C ALA A 23 -24.39 2.81 -10.22
N THR A 24 -23.30 3.29 -10.83
CA THR A 24 -23.12 4.71 -11.17
C THR A 24 -24.12 5.17 -12.23
N LEU A 25 -24.31 4.38 -13.28
CA LEU A 25 -25.29 4.67 -14.34
C LEU A 25 -26.72 4.67 -13.81
N VAL A 26 -27.09 3.70 -12.98
CA VAL A 26 -28.41 3.64 -12.34
C VAL A 26 -28.63 4.85 -11.44
N LEU A 27 -27.64 5.25 -10.66
CA LEU A 27 -27.73 6.44 -9.82
C LEU A 27 -27.93 7.71 -10.67
N ILE A 28 -27.13 7.89 -11.72
CA ILE A 28 -27.26 9.04 -12.63
C ILE A 28 -28.63 9.04 -13.31
N ALA A 29 -29.08 7.89 -13.81
CA ALA A 29 -30.38 7.76 -14.47
C ALA A 29 -31.54 8.06 -13.51
N ALA A 30 -31.47 7.58 -12.26
CA ALA A 30 -32.48 7.85 -11.24
C ALA A 30 -32.55 9.35 -10.90
N VAL A 31 -31.40 10.00 -10.72
CA VAL A 31 -31.33 11.44 -10.46
C VAL A 31 -31.86 12.23 -11.67
N ALA A 32 -31.43 11.88 -12.89
CA ALA A 32 -31.90 12.53 -14.11
C ALA A 32 -33.41 12.38 -14.30
N ALA A 33 -33.95 11.17 -14.11
CA ALA A 33 -35.38 10.92 -14.20
C ALA A 33 -36.18 11.73 -13.16
N ALA A 34 -35.68 11.80 -11.93
CA ALA A 34 -36.30 12.63 -10.89
C ALA A 34 -36.29 14.13 -11.26
N LEU A 35 -35.16 14.65 -11.75
CA LEU A 35 -35.04 16.05 -12.18
C LEU A 35 -35.95 16.38 -13.38
N VAL A 36 -36.04 15.48 -14.36
CA VAL A 36 -36.94 15.62 -15.50
C VAL A 36 -38.40 15.62 -15.04
N GLY A 37 -38.79 14.68 -14.17
CA GLY A 37 -40.13 14.61 -13.61
C GLY A 37 -40.53 15.88 -12.85
N ILE A 38 -39.63 16.40 -12.01
CA ILE A 38 -39.84 17.67 -11.31
C ILE A 38 -39.87 18.85 -12.31
N GLY A 39 -39.04 18.81 -13.35
CA GLY A 39 -38.95 19.86 -14.37
C GLY A 39 -40.24 20.09 -15.14
N PHE A 40 -41.06 19.05 -15.33
CA PHE A 40 -42.39 19.20 -15.96
C PHE A 40 -43.40 19.96 -15.10
N VAL A 41 -43.25 19.96 -13.77
CA VAL A 41 -44.21 20.58 -12.83
C VAL A 41 -43.67 21.90 -12.28
N ALA A 42 -42.37 21.96 -11.97
CA ALA A 42 -41.70 23.09 -11.35
C ALA A 42 -40.27 23.26 -11.90
N PRO A 43 -40.11 23.88 -13.09
CA PRO A 43 -38.79 24.06 -13.72
C PRO A 43 -37.75 24.76 -12.83
N PRO A 44 -38.06 25.85 -12.10
CA PRO A 44 -37.08 26.49 -11.22
C PRO A 44 -36.59 25.57 -10.09
N ALA A 45 -37.47 24.72 -9.55
CA ALA A 45 -37.12 23.77 -8.50
C ALA A 45 -36.22 22.65 -9.05
N ALA A 46 -36.47 22.17 -10.27
CA ALA A 46 -35.60 21.20 -10.93
C ALA A 46 -34.19 21.73 -11.16
N ILE A 47 -34.05 23.00 -11.57
CA ILE A 47 -32.73 23.64 -11.74
C ILE A 47 -32.02 23.72 -10.38
N ALA A 48 -32.69 24.22 -9.34
CA ALA A 48 -32.11 24.35 -8.00
C ALA A 48 -31.66 22.99 -7.43
N LEU A 49 -32.49 21.95 -7.55
CA LEU A 49 -32.16 20.59 -7.13
C LEU A 49 -31.06 19.97 -7.98
N GLY A 50 -31.00 20.27 -9.28
CA GLY A 50 -29.94 19.83 -10.18
C GLY A 50 -28.57 20.36 -9.75
N VAL A 51 -28.48 21.66 -9.45
CA VAL A 51 -27.25 22.28 -8.92
C VAL A 51 -26.87 21.63 -7.59
N LEU A 52 -27.82 21.44 -6.68
CA LEU A 52 -27.56 20.81 -5.39
C LEU A 52 -27.10 19.35 -5.53
N ALA A 53 -27.66 18.61 -6.48
CA ALA A 53 -27.25 17.24 -6.79
C ALA A 53 -25.80 17.18 -7.31
N VAL A 54 -25.40 18.10 -8.20
CA VAL A 54 -24.01 18.19 -8.69
C VAL A 54 -23.06 18.54 -7.55
N LEU A 55 -23.41 19.51 -6.70
CA LEU A 55 -22.59 19.88 -5.56
C LEU A 55 -22.46 18.75 -4.54
N ALA A 56 -23.53 17.98 -4.29
CA ALA A 56 -23.51 16.81 -3.41
C ALA A 56 -22.75 15.62 -4.03
N ALA A 57 -22.72 15.51 -5.35
CA ALA A 57 -22.01 14.43 -6.05
C ALA A 57 -20.49 14.49 -5.83
N ILE A 58 -19.91 15.69 -5.68
CA ILE A 58 -18.46 15.87 -5.48
C ILE A 58 -17.96 15.17 -4.21
N PRO A 59 -18.41 15.54 -2.99
CA PRO A 59 -17.96 14.90 -1.76
C PRO A 59 -18.37 13.43 -1.70
N LEU A 60 -19.54 13.08 -2.25
CA LEU A 60 -19.99 11.69 -2.32
C LEU A 60 -19.03 10.82 -3.15
N THR A 61 -18.61 11.33 -4.31
CA THR A 61 -17.67 10.64 -5.20
C THR A 61 -16.30 10.48 -4.54
N LEU A 62 -15.76 11.55 -3.95
CA LEU A 62 -14.49 11.50 -3.22
C LEU A 62 -14.53 10.52 -2.05
N TRP A 63 -15.62 10.53 -1.29
CA TRP A 63 -15.80 9.60 -0.17
C TRP A 63 -15.89 8.15 -0.64
N LEU A 64 -16.74 7.86 -1.64
CA LEU A 64 -17.00 6.51 -2.11
C LEU A 64 -15.80 5.92 -2.86
N SER A 65 -15.16 6.69 -3.73
CA SER A 65 -13.93 6.30 -4.43
C SER A 65 -12.80 5.97 -3.44
N THR A 66 -12.63 6.79 -2.40
CA THR A 66 -11.63 6.52 -1.36
C THR A 66 -11.98 5.27 -0.59
N LYS A 67 -13.26 5.05 -0.25
CA LYS A 67 -13.71 3.83 0.46
C LYS A 67 -13.56 2.55 -0.35
N LEU A 68 -13.73 2.63 -1.66
CA LEU A 68 -13.61 1.52 -2.62
C LEU A 68 -12.20 1.33 -3.18
N LEU A 69 -11.26 2.21 -2.83
CA LEU A 69 -9.92 2.27 -3.40
C LEU A 69 -9.17 0.93 -3.35
N LEU A 70 -9.32 0.19 -2.26
CA LEU A 70 -8.56 -1.03 -2.00
C LEU A 70 -9.27 -2.30 -2.49
N VAL A 71 -10.47 -2.18 -3.07
CA VAL A 71 -11.21 -3.35 -3.58
C VAL A 71 -10.43 -4.11 -4.68
N PRO A 72 -9.82 -3.46 -5.68
CA PRO A 72 -9.04 -4.18 -6.68
C PRO A 72 -7.84 -4.91 -6.07
N ALA A 73 -7.14 -4.26 -5.12
CA ALA A 73 -5.98 -4.83 -4.44
C ALA A 73 -6.36 -6.05 -3.59
N THR A 74 -7.45 -5.98 -2.82
CA THR A 74 -7.96 -7.10 -2.00
C THR A 74 -8.45 -8.26 -2.87
N ILE A 75 -9.09 -7.99 -4.01
CA ILE A 75 -9.49 -9.05 -4.96
C ILE A 75 -8.26 -9.79 -5.49
N ILE A 76 -7.23 -9.06 -5.94
CA ILE A 76 -6.03 -9.65 -6.56
C ILE A 76 -5.15 -10.37 -5.54
N LEU A 77 -4.88 -9.73 -4.39
CA LEU A 77 -3.88 -10.20 -3.42
C LEU A 77 -4.48 -11.15 -2.39
N GLU A 78 -5.71 -10.92 -1.93
CA GLU A 78 -6.38 -11.77 -0.93
C GLU A 78 -7.28 -12.83 -1.57
N HIS A 79 -7.40 -12.87 -2.90
CA HIS A 79 -8.34 -13.73 -3.63
C HIS A 79 -9.79 -13.61 -3.10
N ALA A 80 -10.15 -12.45 -2.57
CA ALA A 80 -11.43 -12.21 -1.92
C ALA A 80 -12.60 -12.24 -2.92
N SER A 81 -13.80 -12.54 -2.42
CA SER A 81 -15.05 -12.32 -3.16
C SER A 81 -15.35 -10.82 -3.26
N ILE A 82 -16.15 -10.38 -4.23
CA ILE A 82 -16.49 -8.95 -4.42
C ILE A 82 -17.06 -8.33 -3.13
N ARG A 83 -17.98 -9.04 -2.45
CA ARG A 83 -18.59 -8.56 -1.20
C ARG A 83 -17.56 -8.47 -0.08
N THR A 84 -16.74 -9.50 0.08
CA THR A 84 -15.66 -9.54 1.09
C THR A 84 -14.66 -8.41 0.85
N ALA A 85 -14.27 -8.19 -0.41
CA ALA A 85 -13.34 -7.14 -0.83
C ALA A 85 -13.86 -5.73 -0.51
N ILE A 86 -15.16 -5.47 -0.72
CA ILE A 86 -15.81 -4.20 -0.35
C ILE A 86 -15.74 -4.00 1.16
N VAL A 87 -16.19 -4.96 1.96
CA VAL A 87 -16.16 -4.86 3.44
C VAL A 87 -14.72 -4.64 3.93
N ARG A 88 -13.77 -5.38 3.36
CA ARG A 88 -12.33 -5.26 3.64
C ARG A 88 -11.77 -3.87 3.31
N SER A 89 -12.10 -3.33 2.14
CA SER A 89 -11.68 -1.98 1.77
C SER A 89 -12.16 -0.95 2.80
N TRP A 90 -13.39 -1.10 3.30
CA TRP A 90 -13.92 -0.20 4.34
C TRP A 90 -13.18 -0.31 5.66
N THR A 91 -12.83 -1.53 6.11
CA THR A 91 -12.10 -1.74 7.37
C THR A 91 -10.66 -1.20 7.26
N LEU A 92 -10.00 -1.44 6.13
CA LEU A 92 -8.64 -0.97 5.86
C LEU A 92 -8.54 0.55 5.64
N ILE A 93 -9.61 1.26 5.29
CA ILE A 93 -9.55 2.73 5.10
C ILE A 93 -10.01 3.51 6.33
N ARG A 94 -10.76 2.90 7.27
CA ARG A 94 -11.46 3.62 8.36
C ARG A 94 -10.63 4.63 9.17
N GLY A 95 -9.36 4.34 9.43
CA GLY A 95 -8.43 5.17 10.21
C GLY A 95 -7.38 5.94 9.38
N ARG A 96 -7.38 5.79 8.05
CA ARG A 96 -6.43 6.43 7.13
C ARG A 96 -7.11 7.12 5.96
N PHE A 97 -8.41 7.38 6.08
CA PHE A 97 -9.23 7.97 5.03
C PHE A 97 -8.62 9.27 4.50
N TRP A 98 -8.23 10.19 5.39
CA TRP A 98 -7.67 11.49 5.00
C TRP A 98 -6.31 11.38 4.30
N ALA A 99 -5.45 10.46 4.74
CA ALA A 99 -4.17 10.23 4.08
C ALA A 99 -4.38 9.64 2.67
N ALA A 100 -5.26 8.64 2.54
CA ALA A 100 -5.58 8.03 1.25
C ALA A 100 -6.24 9.03 0.28
N LEU A 101 -7.24 9.77 0.77
CA LEU A 101 -7.92 10.83 0.02
C LEU A 101 -6.91 11.91 -0.40
N GLY A 102 -6.08 12.38 0.52
CA GLY A 102 -5.08 13.41 0.26
C GLY A 102 -4.08 12.98 -0.82
N VAL A 103 -3.59 11.75 -0.79
CA VAL A 103 -2.69 11.21 -1.83
C VAL A 103 -3.38 11.15 -3.19
N ILE A 104 -4.61 10.62 -3.26
CA ILE A 104 -5.33 10.52 -4.54
C ILE A 104 -5.65 11.90 -5.10
N VAL A 105 -6.19 12.79 -4.27
CA VAL A 105 -6.53 14.16 -4.67
C VAL A 105 -5.28 14.91 -5.11
N LEU A 106 -4.15 14.75 -4.41
CA LEU A 106 -2.88 15.38 -4.80
C LEU A 106 -2.41 14.86 -6.16
N ILE A 107 -2.42 13.54 -6.38
CA ILE A 107 -2.07 12.94 -7.68
C ILE A 107 -3.00 13.50 -8.77
N SER A 108 -4.32 13.47 -8.55
CA SER A 108 -5.30 13.99 -9.50
C SER A 108 -5.12 15.48 -9.77
N LEU A 109 -4.79 16.29 -8.77
CA LEU A 109 -4.56 17.72 -8.92
C LEU A 109 -3.29 17.99 -9.73
N VAL A 110 -2.19 17.31 -9.43
CA VAL A 110 -0.91 17.49 -10.14
C VAL A 110 -1.05 17.07 -11.60
N PHE A 111 -1.54 15.86 -11.87
CA PHE A 111 -1.71 15.39 -13.26
C PHE A 111 -2.83 16.13 -14.00
N GLY A 112 -3.86 16.57 -13.28
CA GLY A 112 -4.88 17.46 -13.81
C GLY A 112 -4.29 18.80 -14.25
N ALA A 113 -3.45 19.42 -13.42
CA ALA A 113 -2.76 20.66 -13.75
C ALA A 113 -1.81 20.48 -14.95
N VAL A 114 -1.04 19.39 -14.99
CA VAL A 114 -0.18 19.06 -16.14
C VAL A 114 -1.02 18.91 -17.41
N ALA A 115 -2.14 18.20 -17.34
CA ALA A 115 -3.05 18.08 -18.47
C ALA A 115 -3.61 19.44 -18.92
N GLN A 116 -3.96 20.34 -17.99
CA GLN A 116 -4.41 21.70 -18.33
C GLN A 116 -3.32 22.54 -18.97
N VAL A 117 -2.08 22.49 -18.46
CA VAL A 117 -0.93 23.19 -19.05
C VAL A 117 -0.71 22.76 -20.50
N VAL A 118 -0.94 21.48 -20.81
CA VAL A 118 -0.90 20.97 -22.18
C VAL A 118 -2.14 21.40 -22.96
N SER A 119 -3.34 21.29 -22.42
CA SER A 119 -4.58 21.53 -23.16
C SER A 119 -4.82 23.01 -23.49
N ILE A 120 -4.40 23.93 -22.64
CA ILE A 120 -4.60 25.39 -22.83
C ILE A 120 -4.00 25.90 -24.16
N PRO A 121 -2.70 25.70 -24.48
CA PRO A 121 -2.12 26.20 -25.73
C PRO A 121 -2.77 25.55 -26.96
N PHE A 122 -3.10 24.27 -26.90
CA PHE A 122 -3.82 23.58 -27.98
C PHE A 122 -5.25 24.12 -28.15
N SER A 123 -5.92 24.53 -27.07
CA SER A 123 -7.26 25.14 -27.14
C SER A 123 -7.21 26.50 -27.84
N PHE A 124 -6.18 27.32 -27.57
CA PHE A 124 -5.96 28.57 -28.29
C PHE A 124 -5.62 28.36 -29.76
N LEU A 125 -4.78 27.37 -30.08
CA LEU A 125 -4.48 27.00 -31.46
C LEU A 125 -5.75 26.54 -32.18
N SER A 126 -6.55 25.67 -31.57
CA SER A 126 -7.80 25.17 -32.15
C SER A 126 -8.80 26.30 -32.40
N THR A 127 -8.98 27.20 -31.43
CA THR A 127 -9.92 28.32 -31.54
C THR A 127 -9.43 29.33 -32.57
N GLY A 128 -8.16 29.74 -32.51
CA GLY A 128 -7.56 30.69 -33.46
C GLY A 128 -7.56 30.16 -34.89
N LEU A 129 -7.21 28.90 -35.08
CA LEU A 129 -7.22 28.25 -36.39
C LEU A 129 -8.65 28.10 -36.93
N SER A 130 -9.63 27.82 -36.09
CA SER A 130 -11.04 27.82 -36.51
C SER A 130 -11.52 29.19 -37.01
N THR A 131 -11.11 30.28 -36.34
CA THR A 131 -11.49 31.65 -36.73
C THR A 131 -10.80 32.12 -38.02
N VAL A 132 -9.59 31.63 -38.31
CA VAL A 132 -8.83 32.00 -39.50
C VAL A 132 -9.26 31.20 -40.72
N ILE A 133 -9.53 29.89 -40.56
CA ILE A 133 -9.90 29.02 -41.69
C ILE A 133 -11.39 29.13 -42.02
N ALA A 134 -12.26 29.34 -41.03
CA ALA A 134 -13.72 29.46 -41.23
C ALA A 134 -14.29 30.73 -40.57
N PRO A 135 -13.89 31.95 -41.01
CA PRO A 135 -14.30 33.21 -40.39
C PRO A 135 -15.83 33.46 -40.46
N THR A 136 -16.53 32.83 -41.41
CA THR A 136 -17.99 32.94 -41.60
C THR A 136 -18.76 31.69 -41.17
N GLY A 137 -18.10 30.67 -40.63
CA GLY A 137 -18.72 29.38 -40.26
C GLY A 137 -19.04 28.46 -41.44
N ALA A 138 -18.53 28.77 -42.65
CA ALA A 138 -18.67 27.89 -43.80
C ALA A 138 -17.90 26.57 -43.57
N SER A 139 -18.55 25.44 -43.86
CA SER A 139 -18.00 24.10 -43.74
C SER A 139 -17.04 23.79 -44.90
N ASP A 140 -15.84 24.37 -44.88
CA ASP A 140 -14.77 23.97 -45.77
C ASP A 140 -14.21 22.61 -45.28
N PRO A 141 -14.26 21.55 -46.12
CA PRO A 141 -13.73 20.23 -45.74
C PRO A 141 -12.30 20.28 -45.21
N ASN A 142 -11.45 21.17 -45.74
CA ASN A 142 -10.07 21.30 -45.28
C ASN A 142 -9.98 21.89 -43.86
N ALA A 143 -10.86 22.82 -43.49
CA ALA A 143 -10.95 23.38 -42.14
C ALA A 143 -11.33 22.33 -41.11
N ILE A 144 -12.30 21.48 -41.46
CA ILE A 144 -12.77 20.37 -40.62
C ILE A 144 -11.64 19.35 -40.43
N ILE A 145 -10.93 19.00 -41.51
CA ILE A 145 -9.77 18.08 -41.43
C ILE A 145 -8.69 18.65 -40.50
N THR A 146 -8.34 19.92 -40.64
CA THR A 146 -7.32 20.55 -39.78
C THR A 146 -7.75 20.58 -38.31
N LEU A 147 -9.02 20.90 -38.03
CA LEU A 147 -9.58 20.87 -36.66
C LEU A 147 -9.53 19.46 -36.06
N ILE A 148 -9.93 18.44 -36.83
CA ILE A 148 -9.89 17.03 -36.40
C ILE A 148 -8.46 16.60 -36.11
N VAL A 149 -7.51 16.87 -37.02
CA VAL A 149 -6.10 16.51 -36.83
C VAL A 149 -5.50 17.18 -35.60
N GLY A 150 -5.77 18.47 -35.40
CA GLY A 150 -5.32 19.20 -34.20
C GLY A 150 -5.93 18.65 -32.90
N SER A 151 -7.22 18.29 -32.93
CA SER A 151 -7.93 17.69 -31.78
C SER A 151 -7.38 16.31 -31.45
N VAL A 152 -7.13 15.47 -32.47
CA VAL A 152 -6.53 14.14 -32.29
C VAL A 152 -5.13 14.25 -31.71
N LEU A 153 -4.30 15.18 -32.21
CA LEU A 153 -2.95 15.40 -31.67
C LEU A 153 -3.01 15.81 -30.19
N THR A 154 -3.90 16.74 -29.85
CA THR A 154 -4.13 17.16 -28.46
C THR A 154 -4.52 15.97 -27.60
N GLN A 155 -5.49 15.16 -28.07
CA GLN A 155 -5.97 13.99 -27.35
C GLN A 155 -4.87 12.95 -27.14
N VAL A 156 -4.00 12.73 -28.13
CA VAL A 156 -2.84 11.82 -27.99
C VAL A 156 -1.91 12.30 -26.88
N VAL A 157 -1.54 13.58 -26.85
CA VAL A 157 -0.67 14.12 -25.80
C VAL A 157 -1.34 14.02 -24.42
N THR A 158 -2.63 14.37 -24.33
CA THR A 158 -3.39 14.22 -23.08
C THR A 158 -3.46 12.76 -22.63
N LEU A 159 -3.68 11.81 -23.55
CA LEU A 159 -3.68 10.38 -23.22
C LEU A 159 -2.33 9.89 -22.69
N LEU A 160 -1.22 10.39 -23.20
CA LEU A 160 0.11 10.07 -22.67
C LEU A 160 0.26 10.56 -21.22
N VAL A 161 -0.14 11.81 -20.94
CA VAL A 161 -0.14 12.35 -19.57
C VAL A 161 -1.02 11.52 -18.64
N GLN A 162 -2.23 11.15 -19.08
CA GLN A 162 -3.16 10.33 -18.31
C GLN A 162 -2.62 8.90 -18.10
N SER A 163 -1.91 8.33 -19.06
CA SER A 163 -1.31 7.00 -18.92
C SER A 163 -0.30 6.98 -17.78
N VAL A 164 0.54 8.01 -17.68
CA VAL A 164 1.48 8.17 -16.55
C VAL A 164 0.72 8.36 -15.23
N ALA A 165 -0.33 9.18 -15.23
CA ALA A 165 -1.17 9.40 -14.05
C ALA A 165 -1.76 8.08 -13.50
N VAL A 166 -2.27 7.22 -14.39
CA VAL A 166 -2.82 5.91 -14.02
C VAL A 166 -1.76 5.00 -13.40
N ILE A 167 -0.53 4.98 -13.93
CA ILE A 167 0.58 4.19 -13.37
C ILE A 167 0.92 4.67 -11.95
N VAL A 168 1.03 5.98 -11.76
CA VAL A 168 1.31 6.59 -10.44
C VAL A 168 0.18 6.29 -9.46
N GLN A 169 -1.08 6.43 -9.90
CA GLN A 169 -2.24 6.15 -9.07
C GLN A 169 -2.33 4.67 -8.67
N ALA A 170 -2.05 3.74 -9.59
CA ALA A 170 -2.01 2.31 -9.31
C ALA A 170 -0.91 1.98 -8.29
N THR A 171 0.26 2.57 -8.44
CA THR A 171 1.39 2.40 -7.52
C THR A 171 1.06 2.95 -6.13
N ALA A 172 0.50 4.15 -6.05
CA ALA A 172 0.05 4.75 -4.80
C ALA A 172 -1.01 3.88 -4.11
N THR A 173 -1.97 3.35 -4.87
CA THR A 173 -3.01 2.44 -4.33
C THR A 173 -2.39 1.16 -3.77
N ALA A 174 -1.42 0.56 -4.45
CA ALA A 174 -0.71 -0.62 -3.97
C ALA A 174 0.08 -0.33 -2.66
N LEU A 175 0.76 0.81 -2.59
CA LEU A 175 1.49 1.22 -1.38
C LEU A 175 0.54 1.51 -0.22
N ILE A 176 -0.59 2.18 -0.47
CA ILE A 176 -1.62 2.43 0.55
C ILE A 176 -2.19 1.11 1.07
N TYR A 177 -2.43 0.13 0.19
CA TYR A 177 -2.87 -1.20 0.59
C TYR A 177 -1.86 -1.86 1.53
N VAL A 178 -0.59 -1.93 1.12
CA VAL A 178 0.47 -2.57 1.90
C VAL A 178 0.68 -1.86 3.24
N ASP A 179 0.73 -0.53 3.28
CA ASP A 179 0.86 0.21 4.54
C ASP A 179 -0.34 -0.01 5.46
N CYS A 180 -1.57 0.02 4.93
CA CYS A 180 -2.77 -0.27 5.72
C CYS A 180 -2.72 -1.67 6.35
N ARG A 181 -2.17 -2.64 5.60
CA ARG A 181 -2.06 -4.03 6.05
C ARG A 181 -0.93 -4.23 7.06
N MET A 182 0.22 -3.60 6.86
CA MET A 182 1.29 -3.56 7.87
C MET A 182 0.79 -2.95 9.17
N ARG A 183 0.08 -1.81 9.12
CA ARG A 183 -0.37 -1.10 10.33
C ARG A 183 -1.52 -1.76 11.08
N ARG A 184 -2.49 -2.38 10.37
CA ARG A 184 -3.65 -3.02 11.03
C ARG A 184 -3.47 -4.49 11.31
N GLU A 185 -2.82 -5.19 10.39
CA GLU A 185 -2.74 -6.65 10.42
C GLU A 185 -1.35 -7.14 10.81
N GLY A 186 -0.34 -6.27 10.85
CA GLY A 186 1.04 -6.63 11.18
C GLY A 186 1.71 -7.46 10.11
N LEU A 187 1.44 -7.15 8.83
CA LEU A 187 2.13 -7.81 7.71
C LEU A 187 3.66 -7.70 7.84
N ASP A 188 4.16 -6.65 8.49
CA ASP A 188 5.59 -6.50 8.82
C ASP A 188 6.10 -7.62 9.73
N LEU A 189 5.33 -8.01 10.76
CA LEU A 189 5.66 -9.12 11.64
C LEU A 189 5.63 -10.47 10.90
N ASP A 190 4.66 -10.66 10.01
CA ASP A 190 4.58 -11.89 9.21
C ASP A 190 5.77 -12.00 8.25
N LEU A 191 6.17 -10.89 7.63
CA LEU A 191 7.35 -10.83 6.76
C LEU A 191 8.66 -11.10 7.53
N LEU A 192 8.80 -10.57 8.75
CA LEU A 192 9.95 -10.86 9.62
C LEU A 192 10.00 -12.34 9.99
N ALA A 193 8.87 -12.90 10.46
CA ALA A 193 8.78 -14.32 10.82
C ALA A 193 9.02 -15.25 9.61
N TYR A 194 8.63 -14.83 8.40
CA TYR A 194 8.93 -15.56 7.17
C TYR A 194 10.43 -15.59 6.88
N VAL A 195 11.12 -14.44 7.01
CA VAL A 195 12.59 -14.36 6.80
C VAL A 195 13.33 -15.19 7.83
N GLU A 196 12.98 -15.10 9.11
CA GLU A 196 13.58 -15.90 10.18
C GLU A 196 13.47 -17.41 9.92
N ARG A 197 12.29 -17.89 9.50
CA ARG A 197 12.10 -19.31 9.16
C ARG A 197 12.90 -19.72 7.93
N ARG A 198 12.99 -18.85 6.93
CA ARG A 198 13.78 -19.10 5.73
C ARG A 198 15.27 -19.21 6.07
N ASP A 199 15.78 -18.31 6.90
CA ASP A 199 17.18 -18.29 7.35
C ASP A 199 17.50 -19.49 8.25
N ALA A 200 16.52 -19.97 9.01
CA ALA A 200 16.60 -21.24 9.75
C ALA A 200 16.56 -22.50 8.84
N GLY A 201 16.53 -22.34 7.51
CA GLY A 201 16.60 -23.43 6.55
C GLY A 201 15.24 -23.97 6.08
N ALA A 202 14.12 -23.31 6.40
CA ALA A 202 12.81 -23.74 5.90
C ALA A 202 12.68 -23.45 4.39
N THR A 203 12.35 -24.48 3.61
CA THR A 203 12.28 -24.41 2.13
C THR A 203 10.85 -24.43 1.58
N ALA A 204 9.85 -24.80 2.38
CA ALA A 204 8.44 -24.93 1.97
C ALA A 204 7.54 -23.89 2.66
N LEU A 205 7.92 -22.61 2.59
CA LEU A 205 7.15 -21.52 3.21
C LEU A 205 5.98 -21.10 2.32
N ALA A 206 4.83 -20.81 2.94
CA ALA A 206 3.65 -20.27 2.28
C ALA A 206 3.90 -18.82 1.79
N ASP A 207 3.03 -18.30 0.92
CA ASP A 207 3.15 -16.91 0.46
C ASP A 207 3.01 -15.95 1.65
N PRO A 208 4.06 -15.16 2.00
CA PRO A 208 4.02 -14.30 3.17
C PRO A 208 2.98 -13.18 3.02
N TYR A 209 2.61 -12.81 1.79
CA TYR A 209 1.59 -11.80 1.55
C TYR A 209 0.16 -12.34 1.70
N ALA A 210 -0.03 -13.64 1.90
CA ALA A 210 -1.34 -14.24 2.13
C ALA A 210 -1.56 -14.68 3.59
N GLU A 211 -0.54 -14.65 4.44
CA GLU A 211 -0.65 -15.06 5.84
C GLU A 211 -1.47 -14.06 6.68
N ASN A 212 -2.30 -14.55 7.61
CA ASN A 212 -2.98 -13.72 8.63
C ASN A 212 -3.87 -12.57 8.09
N ILE A 213 -4.46 -12.72 6.91
CA ILE A 213 -5.39 -11.74 6.33
C ILE A 213 -6.56 -11.47 7.29
N GLY A 214 -6.65 -10.25 7.82
CA GLY A 214 -7.68 -9.82 8.79
C GLY A 214 -7.41 -10.05 10.25
N ARG A 215 -6.17 -10.41 10.59
CA ARG A 215 -5.70 -10.23 11.95
C ARG A 215 -5.85 -8.76 12.32
N VAL A 216 -6.42 -8.47 13.48
CA VAL A 216 -6.46 -7.11 14.03
C VAL A 216 -5.45 -7.07 15.16
N ILE A 217 -4.35 -6.37 14.94
CA ILE A 217 -3.38 -6.14 16.01
C ILE A 217 -3.92 -5.00 16.87
N ALA A 218 -4.09 -5.26 18.16
CA ALA A 218 -4.46 -4.24 19.12
C ALA A 218 -3.47 -3.07 19.01
N PRO A 219 -3.92 -1.80 19.05
CA PRO A 219 -3.02 -0.67 19.06
C PRO A 219 -1.94 -0.92 20.10
N ARG A 220 -0.67 -0.77 19.72
CA ARG A 220 0.46 -0.89 20.64
C ARG A 220 0.11 0.01 21.82
N GLN A 221 -0.22 -0.57 22.97
CA GLN A 221 -0.51 0.21 24.16
C GLN A 221 0.76 1.02 24.39
N THR A 222 0.70 2.33 24.15
CA THR A 222 1.76 3.22 24.61
C THR A 222 1.85 2.94 26.10
N ALA A 223 2.97 2.33 26.52
CA ALA A 223 3.22 2.09 27.92
C ALA A 223 2.89 3.41 28.65
N PRO A 224 2.13 3.37 29.77
CA PRO A 224 2.01 4.56 30.59
C PRO A 224 3.43 5.04 30.84
N VAL A 225 3.69 6.32 30.53
CA VAL A 225 4.97 6.95 30.85
C VAL A 225 5.25 6.61 32.30
N PHE A 226 6.28 5.79 32.53
CA PHE A 226 6.61 5.27 33.83
C PHE A 226 7.02 6.46 34.71
N GLY A 227 6.10 6.92 35.56
CA GLY A 227 6.36 7.79 36.72
C GLY A 227 6.57 9.29 36.46
N ALA A 228 5.51 10.08 36.60
CA ALA A 228 5.58 11.11 37.62
C ALA A 228 5.48 10.37 38.97
N PRO A 229 6.44 10.51 39.91
CA PRO A 229 6.39 9.78 41.16
C PRO A 229 5.09 10.13 41.90
N ALA A 230 4.43 9.09 42.44
CA ALA A 230 3.30 9.24 43.34
C ALA A 230 3.67 10.24 44.44
N GLY A 231 2.78 11.21 44.66
CA GLY A 231 3.06 12.39 45.46
C GLY A 231 3.64 12.07 46.83
N TYR A 232 4.80 12.64 47.13
CA TYR A 232 5.20 12.88 48.51
C TYR A 232 4.17 13.84 49.15
N PRO A 233 3.80 13.65 50.43
CA PRO A 233 3.00 14.63 51.15
C PRO A 233 3.68 16.00 51.06
N GLY A 234 2.92 17.00 50.61
CA GLY A 234 3.45 18.30 50.21
C GLY A 234 4.22 19.02 51.31
N TYR A 235 5.41 19.49 50.96
CA TYR A 235 5.99 20.67 51.59
C TYR A 235 5.40 21.92 50.93
N PRO A 236 5.09 22.98 51.70
CA PRO A 236 4.56 24.22 51.14
C PRO A 236 5.58 24.86 50.17
N PRO A 237 5.12 25.44 49.05
CA PRO A 237 6.00 26.03 48.06
C PRO A 237 6.75 27.24 48.65
N ALA A 238 8.07 27.26 48.48
CA ALA A 238 8.89 28.42 48.80
C ALA A 238 8.59 29.57 47.81
N PRO A 239 8.61 30.85 48.25
CA PRO A 239 8.32 31.98 47.39
C PRO A 239 9.36 32.10 46.27
N TYR A 240 8.88 32.22 45.04
CA TYR A 240 9.69 32.41 43.84
C TYR A 240 10.37 33.79 43.87
N ALA A 241 11.69 33.84 43.91
CA ALA A 241 12.45 35.05 43.59
C ALA A 241 12.53 35.21 42.06
N PRO A 242 12.32 36.41 41.50
CA PRO A 242 12.36 36.62 40.05
C PRO A 242 13.79 36.45 39.51
N GLN A 243 13.97 35.58 38.53
CA GLN A 243 15.24 35.40 37.84
C GLN A 243 15.56 36.60 36.95
N ALA A 244 16.67 37.27 37.25
CA ALA A 244 17.25 38.31 36.40
C ALA A 244 17.92 37.68 35.17
N TYR A 245 17.67 38.28 34.00
CA TYR A 245 18.21 37.88 32.70
C TYR A 245 19.72 38.18 32.63
N ALA A 246 20.57 37.16 32.44
CA ALA A 246 22.01 37.33 32.26
C ALA A 246 22.38 37.38 30.76
N PRO A 247 23.32 38.27 30.34
CA PRO A 247 23.65 38.50 28.93
C PRO A 247 24.56 37.40 28.32
N PRO A 248 24.61 37.29 26.97
CA PRO A 248 25.07 36.10 26.29
C PRO A 248 26.54 36.20 25.85
N TYR A 249 27.50 36.01 26.75
CA TYR A 249 28.85 35.50 26.42
C TYR A 249 29.61 35.17 27.71
N ALA A 250 29.54 33.91 28.15
CA ALA A 250 30.42 33.37 29.16
C ALA A 250 30.83 31.95 28.78
N GLN A 251 32.09 31.63 29.07
CA GLN A 251 32.91 30.56 28.52
C GLN A 251 32.34 29.14 28.70
N ALA A 252 32.68 28.24 27.77
CA ALA A 252 32.32 26.83 27.82
C ALA A 252 32.87 26.15 29.10
N PRO A 253 32.07 25.35 29.84
CA PRO A 253 32.57 24.60 30.98
C PRO A 253 33.50 23.47 30.53
N GLN A 254 34.66 23.35 31.17
CA GLN A 254 35.57 22.21 31.03
C GLN A 254 34.87 20.93 31.51
N TYR A 255 34.97 19.86 30.72
CA TYR A 255 34.42 18.54 31.02
C TYR A 255 35.10 17.95 32.28
N ALA A 256 34.31 17.62 33.30
CA ALA A 256 34.76 16.77 34.41
C ALA A 256 34.74 15.29 33.99
N PRO A 257 35.71 14.45 34.43
CA PRO A 257 35.74 13.04 34.08
C PRO A 257 34.59 12.25 34.73
N PRO A 258 34.08 11.18 34.09
CA PRO A 258 32.95 10.41 34.59
C PRO A 258 33.30 9.62 35.87
N PRO A 259 32.33 9.42 36.78
CA PRO A 259 32.55 8.62 37.99
C PRO A 259 32.70 7.12 37.66
N PRO A 260 33.44 6.36 38.49
CA PRO A 260 33.67 4.93 38.26
C PRO A 260 32.40 4.10 38.47
N TYR A 261 32.29 3.02 37.68
CA TYR A 261 31.16 2.08 37.67
C TYR A 261 30.94 1.42 39.04
N ALA A 262 29.70 1.51 39.55
CA ALA A 262 29.24 0.68 40.66
C ALA A 262 28.86 -0.73 40.16
N PRO A 263 29.16 -1.80 40.92
CA PRO A 263 28.80 -3.16 40.52
C PRO A 263 27.28 -3.38 40.57
N PRO A 264 26.72 -4.26 39.71
CA PRO A 264 25.29 -4.54 39.68
C PRO A 264 24.83 -5.25 40.97
N PRO A 265 23.59 -5.00 41.43
CA PRO A 265 23.03 -5.69 42.59
C PRO A 265 22.82 -7.19 42.29
N PRO A 266 22.92 -8.06 43.31
CA PRO A 266 22.70 -9.49 43.13
C PRO A 266 21.25 -9.80 42.76
N TYR A 267 21.06 -10.80 41.90
CA TYR A 267 19.76 -11.30 41.47
C TYR A 267 18.91 -11.71 42.67
N ALA A 268 17.75 -11.07 42.85
CA ALA A 268 16.72 -11.55 43.76
C ALA A 268 16.12 -12.85 43.20
N ALA A 269 16.02 -13.88 44.04
CA ALA A 269 15.35 -15.12 43.69
C ALA A 269 13.86 -14.86 43.37
N PRO A 270 13.26 -15.58 42.39
CA PRO A 270 11.86 -15.44 42.08
C PRO A 270 10.96 -15.87 43.26
N PRO A 271 9.78 -15.25 43.45
CA PRO A 271 8.84 -15.62 44.50
C PRO A 271 8.36 -17.07 44.34
N ALA A 272 8.11 -17.75 45.45
CA ALA A 272 7.80 -19.18 45.54
C ALA A 272 6.42 -19.62 45.00
N ASP A 273 5.71 -18.78 44.25
CA ASP A 273 4.34 -19.06 43.78
C ASP A 273 4.25 -19.06 42.24
N ALA A 274 5.05 -19.90 41.58
CA ALA A 274 4.86 -20.25 40.18
C ALA A 274 3.97 -21.51 40.06
N PRO A 275 2.93 -21.53 39.20
CA PRO A 275 2.16 -22.75 38.95
C PRO A 275 3.07 -23.83 38.31
N PRO A 276 2.84 -25.13 38.59
CA PRO A 276 3.73 -26.18 38.13
C PRO A 276 3.77 -26.23 36.60
N ALA A 277 4.96 -26.48 36.08
CA ALA A 277 5.18 -26.79 34.68
C ALA A 277 4.36 -28.01 34.25
N TYR A 278 3.74 -27.93 33.08
CA TYR A 278 2.91 -28.97 32.50
C TYR A 278 3.69 -30.29 32.38
N ALA A 279 3.29 -31.31 33.13
CA ALA A 279 3.77 -32.68 32.97
C ALA A 279 3.05 -33.34 31.78
N PRO A 280 3.75 -34.06 30.89
CA PRO A 280 3.09 -34.80 29.82
C PRO A 280 2.26 -35.95 30.41
N PRO A 281 1.08 -36.28 29.87
CA PRO A 281 0.31 -37.44 30.32
C PRO A 281 1.04 -38.73 29.96
N ALA A 282 1.18 -39.62 30.95
CA ALA A 282 1.49 -41.02 30.72
C ALA A 282 0.23 -41.76 30.24
N ASP A 283 0.47 -42.79 29.42
CA ASP A 283 -0.45 -43.86 29.00
C ASP A 283 -1.49 -43.52 27.90
N ALA A 284 -1.07 -43.72 26.65
CA ALA A 284 -1.96 -44.04 25.52
C ALA A 284 -1.66 -45.47 25.03
N PRO A 285 -2.68 -46.31 24.76
CA PRO A 285 -2.48 -47.69 24.29
C PRO A 285 -1.90 -47.72 22.87
N PRO A 286 -1.18 -48.79 22.48
CA PRO A 286 -0.56 -48.88 21.16
C PRO A 286 -1.63 -48.92 20.07
N ALA A 287 -1.53 -48.02 19.09
CA ALA A 287 -2.35 -48.05 17.89
C ALA A 287 -1.94 -49.24 17.01
N ASP A 288 -2.94 -50.00 16.57
CA ASP A 288 -2.80 -51.14 15.66
C ASP A 288 -2.06 -50.75 14.37
N ALA A 289 -1.11 -51.60 13.99
CA ALA A 289 -0.39 -51.50 12.72
C ALA A 289 -1.37 -51.72 11.54
N PRO A 290 -1.36 -50.87 10.50
CA PRO A 290 -2.09 -51.15 9.27
C PRO A 290 -1.44 -52.33 8.52
N PRO A 291 -2.23 -53.21 7.86
CA PRO A 291 -1.69 -54.33 7.11
C PRO A 291 -0.94 -53.85 5.87
N ALA A 292 0.13 -54.57 5.52
CA ALA A 292 0.91 -54.36 4.31
C ALA A 292 0.04 -54.56 3.06
N VAL A 293 -0.07 -53.52 2.23
CA VAL A 293 -0.66 -53.59 0.89
C VAL A 293 0.45 -53.42 -0.14
N ALA A 294 0.48 -54.35 -1.08
CA ALA A 294 1.51 -54.57 -2.10
C ALA A 294 1.74 -53.38 -3.05
N GLU A 295 2.98 -53.25 -3.50
CA GLU A 295 3.47 -52.33 -4.54
C GLU A 295 2.66 -52.43 -5.85
N PRO A 296 2.29 -51.29 -6.45
CA PRO A 296 2.14 -51.19 -7.89
C PRO A 296 3.52 -50.88 -8.52
N THR A 297 3.97 -51.77 -9.40
CA THR A 297 5.17 -51.62 -10.24
C THR A 297 5.18 -50.30 -10.99
N GLY A 298 6.06 -49.38 -10.59
CA GLY A 298 6.39 -48.18 -11.36
C GLY A 298 7.47 -48.44 -12.43
N PRO A 299 7.58 -47.60 -13.48
CA PRO A 299 8.80 -47.52 -14.28
C PRO A 299 9.95 -46.90 -13.48
N ALA A 300 11.18 -47.22 -13.88
CA ALA A 300 12.45 -47.10 -13.14
C ALA A 300 12.72 -45.78 -12.36
N PRO A 301 13.48 -45.82 -11.25
CA PRO A 301 13.76 -44.65 -10.43
C PRO A 301 14.72 -43.69 -11.14
N VAL A 302 14.39 -42.39 -11.12
CA VAL A 302 15.34 -41.32 -11.37
C VAL A 302 16.22 -41.18 -10.12
N GLU A 303 17.53 -41.24 -10.29
CA GLU A 303 18.52 -41.19 -9.22
C GLU A 303 18.36 -39.92 -8.36
N ALA A 304 18.19 -40.10 -7.05
CA ALA A 304 18.05 -39.00 -6.10
C ALA A 304 19.38 -38.24 -5.94
N PRO A 305 19.38 -36.90 -5.75
CA PRO A 305 20.58 -36.16 -5.44
C PRO A 305 21.17 -36.64 -4.10
N ARG A 306 22.46 -36.95 -4.08
CA ARG A 306 23.21 -37.39 -2.90
C ARG A 306 23.11 -36.33 -1.78
N PRO A 307 22.91 -36.71 -0.50
CA PRO A 307 22.89 -35.75 0.60
C PRO A 307 24.26 -35.05 0.73
N PRO A 308 24.30 -33.77 1.16
CA PRO A 308 25.53 -33.03 1.32
C PRO A 308 26.40 -33.63 2.44
N ASP A 309 27.69 -33.74 2.16
CA ASP A 309 28.72 -34.25 3.08
C ASP A 309 28.89 -33.30 4.28
N PRO A 310 28.66 -33.77 5.52
CA PRO A 310 28.75 -32.95 6.73
C PRO A 310 30.19 -32.52 7.08
N THR A 311 31.20 -33.02 6.37
CA THR A 311 32.62 -32.70 6.61
C THR A 311 33.15 -31.55 5.74
N ARG A 312 32.35 -31.02 4.81
CA ARG A 312 32.76 -29.90 3.96
C ARG A 312 32.44 -28.56 4.64
N PRO A 313 33.44 -27.68 4.90
CA PRO A 313 33.16 -26.33 5.36
C PRO A 313 32.33 -25.57 4.30
N PRO A 314 31.40 -24.70 4.70
CA PRO A 314 30.58 -23.94 3.75
C PRO A 314 31.49 -23.09 2.86
N ASP A 315 31.29 -23.17 1.54
CA ASP A 315 32.01 -22.33 0.60
C ASP A 315 31.68 -20.85 0.90
N PRO A 316 32.67 -19.96 1.07
CA PRO A 316 32.41 -18.56 1.34
C PRO A 316 31.67 -17.93 0.16
N THR A 317 30.57 -17.25 0.46
CA THR A 317 29.74 -16.54 -0.52
C THR A 317 30.55 -15.47 -1.25
N ARG A 318 30.96 -15.74 -2.49
CA ARG A 318 31.36 -14.66 -3.41
C ARG A 318 30.09 -14.08 -4.01
N TRP A 319 29.50 -13.10 -3.34
CA TRP A 319 28.40 -12.33 -3.89
C TRP A 319 28.94 -11.48 -5.07
N ALA A 320 28.37 -11.67 -6.26
CA ALA A 320 28.63 -10.86 -7.44
C ALA A 320 27.35 -10.12 -7.83
N ALA A 321 27.44 -8.80 -8.03
CA ALA A 321 26.33 -7.99 -8.49
C ALA A 321 25.84 -8.46 -9.88
N PRO A 322 24.54 -8.33 -10.21
CA PRO A 322 24.01 -8.77 -11.50
C PRO A 322 24.67 -7.99 -12.64
N GLY A 323 25.46 -8.68 -13.49
CA GLY A 323 26.14 -8.12 -14.67
C GLY A 323 27.60 -8.51 -14.85
N GLN A 324 28.24 -9.16 -13.87
CA GLN A 324 29.64 -9.59 -13.99
C GLN A 324 29.70 -11.07 -14.42
N THR A 325 29.86 -11.31 -15.73
CA THR A 325 30.25 -12.62 -16.25
C THR A 325 31.69 -12.92 -15.85
N THR A 326 31.89 -14.06 -15.18
CA THR A 326 33.20 -14.61 -14.81
C THR A 326 34.05 -14.96 -16.03
N GLY A 327 35.22 -14.33 -16.16
CA GLY A 327 36.43 -14.91 -16.75
C GLY A 327 36.74 -14.56 -18.20
N ASN A 328 37.65 -13.60 -18.40
CA ASN A 328 38.60 -13.64 -19.51
C ASN A 328 40.00 -13.27 -18.95
N PRO A 329 41.07 -14.07 -19.14
CA PRO A 329 42.40 -13.76 -18.62
C PRO A 329 43.16 -12.68 -19.42
N ASP A 330 42.61 -12.20 -20.54
CA ASP A 330 43.25 -11.21 -21.41
C ASP A 330 42.55 -9.84 -21.32
N ALA A 331 42.68 -9.16 -20.17
CA ALA A 331 42.26 -7.76 -20.04
C ALA A 331 43.45 -6.82 -20.23
N ASP A 332 43.33 -5.96 -21.23
CA ASP A 332 44.30 -4.94 -21.67
C ASP A 332 44.96 -4.15 -20.52
N PRO A 333 46.29 -3.90 -20.57
CA PRO A 333 47.00 -3.14 -19.55
C PRO A 333 46.77 -1.61 -19.58
N GLU A 334 45.84 -1.07 -20.38
CA GLU A 334 45.68 0.38 -20.58
C GLU A 334 44.28 0.95 -20.27
N SER A 335 43.70 0.61 -19.11
CA SER A 335 42.53 1.34 -18.59
C SER A 335 42.90 2.21 -17.39
N PRO A 336 42.74 3.55 -17.45
CA PRO A 336 43.14 4.47 -16.38
C PRO A 336 42.11 4.60 -15.24
N TRP A 337 41.15 3.67 -15.10
CA TRP A 337 40.08 3.77 -14.10
C TRP A 337 39.81 2.46 -13.35
N SER A 338 40.87 1.80 -12.88
CA SER A 338 40.79 0.79 -11.81
C SER A 338 41.57 1.23 -10.59
#